data_AF-A0A2G2LXL0-F1
#
_entry.id   AF-A0A2G2LXL0-F1
#
_cell.length_a   1.000
_cell.length_b   1.000
_cell.length_c   1.000
_cell.angle_alpha   90.00
_cell.angle_beta   90.00
_cell.angle_gamma   90.00
#
_symmetry.space_group_name_H-M   'P 1'
#
loop_
_entity.id
_entity.type
_entity.pdbx_description
1 polymer ?
#
loop_
_entity_poly.entity_id
_entity_poly.type
_entity_poly.pdbx_seq_one_letter_code
_entity_poly.pdbx_strand_id
1 'polypeptide(L)'
;MIGYTVSLDKICLLSLLIMPLTANSASTYSGDSLHKIYLEMRYLYQIGIDIHQRYDFSDPAQISACTFEVGHNATRAKNLIGATNRIEYPDKKALIASAWAVYACSNCKGETSACDSIPEQLKQIRNVIKEQRQTSEKD
;
A
#
# COMPACT_ATOMS: atom_id res chain seq x y z
N MET A 1 -72.65 19.98 -25.99
CA MET A 1 -71.30 19.82 -26.54
C MET A 1 -70.33 19.90 -25.38
N ILE A 2 -69.59 18.81 -25.18
CA ILE A 2 -68.92 18.45 -23.92
C ILE A 2 -67.69 19.32 -23.71
N GLY A 3 -67.59 19.84 -22.48
CA GLY A 3 -66.52 20.69 -22.00
C GLY A 3 -65.29 19.94 -21.50
N TYR A 4 -64.28 20.77 -21.27
CA TYR A 4 -62.90 20.58 -20.85
C TYR A 4 -62.67 19.63 -19.65
N THR A 5 -61.56 18.89 -19.70
CA THR A 5 -60.32 19.13 -18.92
C THR A 5 -59.55 17.82 -18.79
N VAL A 6 -58.35 17.77 -19.36
CA VAL A 6 -57.41 16.66 -19.12
C VAL A 6 -56.88 16.83 -17.70
N SER A 7 -57.25 15.87 -16.85
CA SER A 7 -56.93 15.80 -15.42
C SER A 7 -55.41 15.85 -15.20
N LEU A 8 -55.02 16.81 -14.35
CA LEU A 8 -53.66 17.14 -13.92
C LEU A 8 -53.15 16.20 -12.79
N ASP A 9 -53.65 14.97 -12.71
CA ASP A 9 -53.44 14.09 -11.53
C ASP A 9 -52.25 13.12 -11.62
N LYS A 10 -51.36 13.26 -12.61
CA LYS A 10 -50.23 12.32 -12.79
C LYS A 10 -48.88 12.96 -13.08
N ILE A 11 -48.63 14.17 -12.60
CA ILE A 11 -47.33 14.83 -12.74
C ILE A 11 -46.90 15.38 -11.38
N CYS A 12 -46.71 14.53 -10.38
CA CYS A 12 -46.16 15.01 -9.09
C CYS A 12 -45.42 13.96 -8.24
N LEU A 13 -45.08 12.77 -8.76
CA LEU A 13 -44.57 11.69 -7.91
C LEU A 13 -43.35 10.93 -8.42
N LEU A 14 -42.56 11.49 -9.36
CA LEU A 14 -41.36 10.80 -9.84
C LEU A 14 -40.15 11.73 -10.06
N SER A 15 -39.98 12.73 -9.20
CA SER A 15 -38.81 13.63 -9.24
C SER A 15 -38.01 13.68 -7.94
N LEU A 16 -38.33 12.85 -6.94
CA LEU A 16 -37.51 12.66 -5.75
C LEU A 16 -36.87 11.27 -5.77
N LEU A 17 -35.68 11.15 -6.35
CA LEU A 17 -34.66 10.13 -6.02
C LEU A 17 -33.42 10.35 -6.90
N ILE A 18 -32.87 11.57 -6.86
CA ILE A 18 -31.47 11.79 -7.26
C ILE A 18 -30.80 12.52 -6.10
N MET A 19 -30.81 11.89 -4.91
CA MET A 19 -29.77 12.21 -3.95
C MET A 19 -28.49 11.58 -4.52
N PRO A 20 -27.44 12.35 -4.83
CA PRO A 20 -26.14 11.74 -4.93
C PRO A 20 -25.86 11.19 -3.54
N LEU A 21 -25.95 9.87 -3.39
CA LEU A 21 -25.23 9.18 -2.35
C LEU A 21 -23.75 9.49 -2.62
N THR A 22 -23.29 10.63 -2.13
CA THR A 22 -21.88 10.79 -1.77
C THR A 22 -21.70 9.89 -0.56
N ALA A 23 -21.71 8.58 -0.82
CA ALA A 23 -21.01 7.65 -0.01
C ALA A 23 -19.55 8.11 -0.09
N ASN A 24 -19.18 9.02 0.80
CA ASN A 24 -17.81 9.10 1.25
C ASN A 24 -17.54 7.78 1.98
N SER A 25 -17.40 6.70 1.21
CA SER A 25 -16.45 5.67 1.56
C SER A 25 -15.07 6.32 1.39
N ALA A 26 -14.75 7.28 2.26
CA ALA A 26 -13.40 7.35 2.75
C ALA A 26 -13.22 5.98 3.41
N SER A 27 -12.74 5.01 2.61
CA SER A 27 -12.37 3.69 3.10
C SER A 27 -11.24 3.96 4.08
N THR A 28 -11.63 4.21 5.33
CA THR A 28 -10.75 4.32 6.47
C THR A 28 -10.03 2.99 6.48
N TYR A 29 -8.78 3.04 6.05
CA TYR A 29 -8.02 1.85 5.74
C TYR A 29 -7.90 1.04 7.03
N SER A 30 -8.34 -0.22 7.03
CA SER A 30 -8.28 -1.04 8.25
C SER A 30 -6.83 -1.22 8.67
N GLY A 31 -6.55 -1.20 9.99
CA GLY A 31 -5.19 -1.45 10.53
C GLY A 31 -4.55 -2.76 10.04
N ASP A 32 -5.38 -3.71 9.57
CA ASP A 32 -4.96 -4.92 8.87
C ASP A 32 -4.08 -4.64 7.64
N SER A 33 -4.36 -3.56 6.92
CA SER A 33 -3.65 -3.28 5.68
C SER A 33 -2.28 -2.62 5.90
N LEU A 34 -2.12 -1.80 6.94
CA LEU A 34 -0.79 -1.36 7.42
C LEU A 34 0.02 -2.57 7.91
N HIS A 35 -0.63 -3.52 8.59
CA HIS A 35 0.02 -4.75 9.01
C HIS A 35 0.50 -5.61 7.82
N LYS A 36 -0.30 -5.73 6.76
CA LYS A 36 0.12 -6.40 5.52
C LYS A 36 1.32 -5.73 4.85
N ILE A 37 1.31 -4.40 4.75
CA ILE A 37 2.45 -3.61 4.26
C ILE A 37 3.70 -3.88 5.10
N TYR A 38 3.57 -3.88 6.42
CA TYR A 38 4.66 -4.16 7.34
C TYR A 38 5.26 -5.57 7.13
N LEU A 39 4.41 -6.58 6.98
CA LEU A 39 4.87 -7.96 6.73
C LEU A 39 5.58 -8.06 5.38
N GLU A 40 5.05 -7.40 4.35
CA GLU A 40 5.64 -7.39 3.02
C GLU A 40 6.99 -6.67 2.98
N MET A 41 7.11 -5.52 3.67
CA MET A 41 8.40 -4.83 3.87
C MET A 41 9.44 -5.72 4.54
N ARG A 42 9.04 -6.46 5.58
CA ARG A 42 9.92 -7.41 6.27
C ARG A 42 10.39 -8.56 5.39
N TYR A 43 9.46 -9.12 4.63
CA TYR A 43 9.77 -10.21 3.71
C TYR A 43 10.80 -9.75 2.67
N LEU A 44 10.54 -8.63 2.00
CA LEU A 44 11.44 -8.08 0.98
C LEU A 44 12.79 -7.63 1.55
N TYR A 45 12.81 -7.10 2.77
CA TYR A 45 14.06 -6.81 3.48
C TYR A 45 14.92 -8.07 3.67
N GLN A 46 14.34 -9.17 4.15
CA GLN A 46 15.08 -10.43 4.31
C GLN A 46 15.60 -10.94 2.97
N ILE A 47 14.78 -10.87 1.91
CA ILE A 47 15.20 -11.20 0.56
C ILE A 47 16.39 -10.33 0.12
N GLY A 48 16.37 -9.03 0.40
CA GLY A 48 17.49 -8.13 0.10
C GLY A 48 18.78 -8.53 0.81
N ILE A 49 18.71 -8.84 2.10
CA ILE A 49 19.86 -9.37 2.86
C ILE A 49 20.39 -10.66 2.20
N ASP A 50 19.51 -11.60 1.88
CA ASP A 50 19.90 -12.87 1.26
C ASP A 50 20.48 -12.67 -0.15
N ILE A 51 20.00 -11.66 -0.91
CA ILE A 51 20.54 -11.26 -2.22
C ILE A 51 21.98 -10.76 -2.05
N HIS A 52 22.20 -9.84 -1.11
CA HIS A 52 23.52 -9.25 -0.85
C HIS A 52 24.53 -10.17 -0.20
N GLN A 53 24.10 -11.30 0.37
CA GLN A 53 24.97 -12.34 0.88
C GLN A 53 25.33 -13.41 -0.16
N ARG A 54 24.42 -13.72 -1.10
CA ARG A 54 24.58 -14.83 -2.04
C ARG A 54 25.31 -14.45 -3.33
N TYR A 55 25.15 -13.22 -3.80
CA TYR A 55 25.63 -12.79 -5.10
C TYR A 55 26.78 -11.79 -4.99
N ASP A 56 27.79 -11.96 -5.83
CA ASP A 56 28.85 -10.97 -6.03
C ASP A 56 28.44 -9.98 -7.13
N PHE A 57 28.07 -8.76 -6.75
CA PHE A 57 27.65 -7.72 -7.70
C PHE A 57 28.79 -7.09 -8.50
N SER A 58 30.04 -7.49 -8.27
CA SER A 58 31.15 -7.15 -9.15
C SER A 58 31.23 -8.05 -10.39
N ASP A 59 30.56 -9.22 -10.37
CA ASP A 59 30.50 -10.17 -11.48
C ASP A 59 29.18 -10.03 -12.28
N PRO A 60 29.23 -9.62 -13.56
CA PRO A 60 28.04 -9.54 -14.42
C PRO A 60 27.25 -10.85 -14.55
N ALA A 61 27.90 -12.01 -14.47
CA ALA A 61 27.22 -13.29 -14.53
C ALA A 61 26.32 -13.52 -13.29
N GLN A 62 26.81 -13.13 -12.11
CA GLN A 62 26.07 -13.19 -10.85
C GLN A 62 24.89 -12.20 -10.84
N ILE A 63 25.05 -11.00 -11.43
CA ILE A 63 23.93 -10.04 -11.60
C ILE A 63 22.82 -10.65 -12.46
N SER A 64 23.21 -11.33 -13.55
CA SER A 64 22.27 -12.01 -14.45
C SER A 64 21.53 -13.14 -13.73
N ALA A 65 22.27 -13.98 -12.99
CA ALA A 65 21.71 -15.07 -12.18
C ALA A 65 20.71 -14.55 -11.13
N CYS A 66 21.08 -13.52 -10.36
CA CYS A 66 20.18 -12.87 -9.40
C CYS A 66 18.89 -12.38 -10.08
N THR A 67 19.03 -11.72 -11.22
CA THR A 67 17.87 -11.18 -11.95
C THR A 67 16.94 -12.31 -12.41
N PHE A 68 17.49 -13.43 -12.88
CA PHE A 68 16.72 -14.59 -13.33
C PHE A 68 16.00 -15.30 -12.18
N GLU A 69 16.71 -15.57 -11.08
CA GLU A 69 16.17 -16.37 -9.97
C GLU A 69 15.19 -15.57 -9.08
N VAL A 70 15.55 -14.33 -8.74
CA VAL A 70 14.86 -13.56 -7.71
C VAL A 70 14.44 -12.16 -8.15
N GLY A 71 14.67 -11.77 -9.41
CA GLY A 71 14.33 -10.44 -9.93
C GLY A 71 12.84 -10.10 -9.88
N HIS A 72 11.95 -11.09 -9.80
CA HIS A 72 10.51 -10.89 -9.61
C HIS A 72 10.18 -10.15 -8.30
N ASN A 73 11.05 -10.20 -7.29
CA ASN A 73 10.86 -9.45 -6.03
C ASN A 73 10.90 -7.93 -6.23
N ALA A 74 11.60 -7.43 -7.26
CA ALA A 74 11.57 -6.00 -7.59
C ALA A 74 10.18 -5.54 -8.04
N THR A 75 9.44 -6.38 -8.78
CA THR A 75 8.03 -6.10 -9.14
C THR A 75 7.14 -6.12 -7.90
N ARG A 76 7.37 -7.08 -6.99
CA ARG A 76 6.63 -7.18 -5.73
C ARG A 76 6.84 -5.94 -4.84
N ALA A 77 8.08 -5.45 -4.76
CA ALA A 77 8.42 -4.21 -4.07
C ALA A 77 7.80 -2.95 -4.74
N LYS A 78 7.71 -2.89 -6.08
CA LYS A 78 6.96 -1.82 -6.76
C LYS A 78 5.47 -1.83 -6.42
N ASN A 79 4.86 -3.02 -6.34
CA ASN A 79 3.46 -3.17 -5.93
C ASN A 79 3.26 -2.71 -4.47
N LEU A 80 4.21 -3.04 -3.58
CA LEU A 80 4.22 -2.53 -2.21
C LEU A 80 4.27 -1.00 -2.16
N ILE A 81 5.12 -0.35 -2.96
CA ILE A 81 5.13 1.13 -3.07
C ILE A 81 3.74 1.64 -3.51
N GLY A 82 3.14 1.02 -4.53
CA GLY A 82 1.78 1.36 -4.96
C GLY A 82 0.73 1.19 -3.87
N ALA A 83 0.84 0.14 -3.04
CA ALA A 83 -0.04 -0.09 -1.90
C ALA A 83 0.15 0.99 -0.83
N THR A 84 1.39 1.28 -0.41
CA THR A 84 1.70 2.30 0.61
C THR A 84 1.17 3.69 0.26
N ASN A 85 1.18 4.06 -1.02
CA ASN A 85 0.61 5.33 -1.48
C ASN A 85 -0.90 5.46 -1.22
N ARG A 86 -1.63 4.35 -1.11
CA ARG A 86 -3.09 4.34 -0.95
C ARG A 86 -3.55 4.34 0.50
N ILE A 87 -2.62 4.23 1.44
CA ILE A 87 -2.96 4.09 2.86
C ILE A 87 -2.80 5.42 3.59
N GLU A 88 -3.58 5.58 4.65
CA GLU A 88 -3.37 6.64 5.64
C GLU A 88 -2.34 6.18 6.66
N TYR A 89 -1.40 7.07 6.98
CA TYR A 89 -0.33 6.80 7.93
C TYR A 89 0.16 8.14 8.50
N PRO A 90 0.43 8.25 9.82
CA PRO A 90 0.78 9.52 10.46
C PRO A 90 1.93 10.27 9.79
N ASP A 91 2.96 9.55 9.34
CA ASP A 91 4.05 10.11 8.54
C ASP A 91 4.13 9.42 7.16
N LYS A 92 3.15 9.73 6.29
CA LYS A 92 3.01 9.09 4.98
C LYS A 92 4.28 9.18 4.14
N LYS A 93 5.04 10.27 4.26
CA LYS A 93 6.31 10.45 3.54
C LYS A 93 7.36 9.46 4.01
N ALA A 94 7.52 9.27 5.32
CA ALA A 94 8.42 8.25 5.86
C ALA A 94 8.02 6.83 5.47
N LEU A 95 6.73 6.50 5.46
CA LEU A 95 6.26 5.18 5.02
C LEU A 95 6.61 4.90 3.55
N ILE A 96 6.37 5.86 2.67
CA ILE A 96 6.70 5.73 1.24
C ILE A 96 8.22 5.63 1.06
N ALA A 97 9.01 6.43 1.79
CA ALA A 97 10.46 6.36 1.76
C ALA A 97 10.96 4.96 2.21
N SER A 98 10.32 4.37 3.22
CA SER A 98 10.63 3.01 3.68
C SER A 98 10.35 1.96 2.61
N ALA A 99 9.26 2.11 1.85
CA ALA A 99 8.95 1.21 0.73
C ALA A 99 9.98 1.31 -0.41
N TRP A 100 10.47 2.53 -0.68
CA TRP A 100 11.55 2.73 -1.66
C TRP A 100 12.89 2.17 -1.17
N ALA A 101 13.21 2.30 0.12
CA ALA A 101 14.41 1.68 0.70
C ALA A 101 14.35 0.15 0.57
N VAL A 102 13.20 -0.45 0.88
CA VAL A 102 12.96 -1.90 0.66
C VAL A 102 13.12 -2.28 -0.80
N TYR A 103 12.56 -1.51 -1.74
CA TYR A 103 12.73 -1.75 -3.18
C TYR A 103 14.21 -1.74 -3.59
N ALA A 104 14.98 -0.76 -3.11
CA ALA A 104 16.40 -0.69 -3.41
C ALA A 104 17.16 -1.87 -2.81
N CYS A 105 16.93 -2.19 -1.53
CA CYS A 105 17.56 -3.32 -0.84
C CYS A 105 17.23 -4.69 -1.49
N SER A 106 16.00 -4.90 -1.97
CA SER A 106 15.58 -6.18 -2.55
C SER A 106 15.83 -6.31 -4.06
N ASN A 107 16.65 -5.43 -4.64
CA ASN A 107 16.90 -5.38 -6.07
C ASN A 107 18.33 -5.85 -6.37
N CYS A 108 18.50 -6.74 -7.35
CA CYS A 108 19.81 -7.22 -7.82
C CYS A 108 20.73 -6.12 -8.37
N LYS A 109 20.22 -4.90 -8.57
CA LYS A 109 20.98 -3.71 -8.96
C LYS A 109 21.01 -2.64 -7.87
N GLY A 110 20.47 -2.94 -6.70
CA GLY A 110 20.50 -2.06 -5.55
C GLY A 110 21.84 -2.13 -4.82
N GLU A 111 22.12 -1.12 -4.01
CA GLU A 111 23.27 -1.11 -3.12
C GLU A 111 22.88 -1.71 -1.77
N THR A 112 23.78 -2.49 -1.16
CA THR A 112 23.56 -3.08 0.18
C THR A 112 23.25 -2.01 1.23
N SER A 113 23.81 -0.80 1.10
CA SER A 113 23.57 0.35 1.98
C SER A 113 22.10 0.74 2.07
N ALA A 114 21.29 0.44 1.04
CA ALA A 114 19.85 0.66 1.06
C ALA A 114 19.13 -0.17 2.14
N CYS A 115 19.74 -1.28 2.57
CA CYS A 115 19.19 -2.15 3.60
C CYS A 115 19.35 -1.60 5.03
N ASP A 116 20.30 -0.68 5.25
CA ASP A 116 20.76 -0.29 6.59
C ASP A 116 19.68 0.44 7.41
N SER A 117 18.85 1.24 6.73
CA SER A 117 17.81 2.06 7.38
C SER A 117 16.51 1.29 7.68
N ILE A 118 16.31 0.14 7.04
CA ILE A 118 15.04 -0.59 7.05
C ILE A 118 14.67 -1.15 8.44
N PRO A 119 15.61 -1.71 9.24
CA PRO A 119 15.26 -2.22 10.57
C PRO A 119 14.60 -1.19 11.49
N GLU A 120 15.11 0.05 11.49
CA GLU A 120 14.54 1.12 12.32
C GLU A 120 13.19 1.59 11.76
N GLN A 121 13.03 1.70 10.44
CA GLN A 121 11.75 2.01 9.80
C GLN A 121 10.68 0.96 10.14
N LEU A 122 11.02 -0.32 10.08
CA LEU A 122 10.13 -1.42 10.46
C LEU A 122 9.73 -1.36 11.94
N LYS A 123 10.64 -0.95 12.82
CA LYS A 123 10.36 -0.76 14.24
C LYS A 123 9.36 0.39 14.46
N GLN A 124 9.53 1.51 13.77
CA GLN A 124 8.60 2.64 13.81
C GLN A 124 7.20 2.23 13.35
N ILE A 125 7.09 1.57 12.19
CA ILE A 125 5.80 1.08 11.66
C ILE A 125 5.14 0.10 12.63
N ARG A 126 5.91 -0.81 13.23
CA ARG A 126 5.40 -1.75 14.25
C ARG A 126 4.81 -1.02 15.45
N ASN A 127 5.42 0.07 15.90
CA ASN A 127 4.90 0.85 17.03
C ASN A 127 3.57 1.50 16.68
N VAL A 128 3.43 2.10 15.49
CA VAL A 128 2.16 2.65 15.01
C VAL A 128 1.06 1.58 14.96
N ILE A 129 1.37 0.37 14.46
CA ILE A 129 0.40 -0.75 14.45
C ILE A 129 -0.06 -1.10 15.88
N LYS A 130 0.85 -1.09 16.86
CA LYS A 130 0.50 -1.39 18.25
C LYS A 130 -0.37 -0.31 18.86
N GLU A 131 -0.03 0.95 18.65
CA GLU A 131 -0.80 2.10 19.12
C GLU A 131 -2.22 2.08 18.57
N GLN A 132 -2.38 1.81 17.26
CA GLN A 132 -3.70 1.68 16.62
C GLN A 132 -4.55 0.55 17.23
N ARG A 133 -3.96 -0.62 17.53
CA ARG A 133 -4.71 -1.71 18.18
C ARG A 133 -5.17 -1.33 19.59
N GLN A 134 -4.32 -0.68 20.36
CA GLN A 134 -4.65 -0.26 21.72
C GLN A 134 -5.72 0.83 21.78
N THR A 135 -5.83 1.68 20.75
CA THR A 135 -6.94 2.64 20.64
C THR A 135 -8.24 1.94 20.26
N SER A 136 -8.21 0.98 19.33
CA SER A 136 -9.41 0.25 18.90
C SER A 136 -10.00 -0.72 19.94
N GLU A 137 -9.23 -1.10 20.96
CA GLU A 137 -9.68 -1.95 22.07
C GLU A 137 -10.30 -1.15 23.24
N LYS A 138 -10.19 0.18 23.24
CA LYS A 138 -10.70 1.07 24.30
C LYS A 138 -12.03 1.75 23.94
N ASP A 139 -12.44 1.65 22.68
CA ASP A 139 -13.72 2.13 22.14
C ASP A 139 -14.75 0.99 22.13
#